data_AF-A0A3D5SZR4-F1
#
_entry.id   AF-A0A3D5SZR4-F1
#
_cell.length_a   1.000
_cell.length_b   1.000
_cell.length_c   1.000
_cell.angle_alpha   90.00
_cell.angle_beta   90.00
_cell.angle_gamma   90.00
#
_symmetry.space_group_name_H-M   'P 1'
#
loop_
_entity.id
_entity.type
_entity.pdbx_description
1 polymer ?
#
loop_
_entity_poly.entity_id
_entity_poly.type
_entity_poly.pdbx_seq_one_letter_code
_entity_poly.pdbx_strand_id
1 'polypeptide(L)' 'VIADAYVDPEFGTGCVKITPAHDFNDYQIGLRHGLEVIGVLTPEA' A
#
# COMPACT_ATOMS: atom_id res chain seq x y z
N VAL A 1 -3.38 3.06 -10.64
CA VAL A 1 -2.73 1.74 -10.83
C VAL A 1 -1.28 2.00 -11.14
N ILE A 2 -0.37 1.32 -10.43
CA ILE A 2 1.08 1.48 -10.55
C ILE A 2 1.72 0.08 -10.65
N ALA A 3 2.89 -0.02 -11.28
CA ALA A 3 3.69 -1.24 -11.26
C ALA A 3 4.74 -1.11 -10.16
N ASP A 4 4.82 -2.10 -9.27
CA ASP A 4 5.83 -2.15 -8.22
C ASP A 4 6.34 -3.60 -8.08
N ALA A 5 7.65 -3.76 -7.98
CA ALA A 5 8.30 -5.07 -7.92
C ALA A 5 8.01 -5.85 -6.63
N TYR A 6 7.44 -5.21 -5.62
CA TYR A 6 6.97 -5.86 -4.41
C TYR A 6 5.79 -6.82 -4.67
N VAL A 7 5.00 -6.58 -5.72
CA VAL A 7 3.81 -7.38 -6.02
C VAL A 7 4.20 -8.65 -6.76
N ASP A 8 3.86 -9.81 -6.19
CA ASP A 8 3.95 -11.09 -6.87
C ASP A 8 2.72 -11.30 -7.77
N PRO A 9 2.88 -11.37 -9.11
CA PRO A 9 1.76 -11.57 -10.02
C PRO A 9 1.13 -12.96 -9.93
N GLU A 10 1.82 -13.96 -9.39
CA GLU A 10 1.28 -15.31 -9.20
C GLU A 10 0.43 -15.43 -7.92
N PHE A 11 0.55 -14.47 -7.01
CA PHE A 11 -0.21 -14.45 -5.77
C PHE A 11 -1.57 -13.76 -5.93
N GLY A 12 -2.66 -14.49 -5.63
CA GLY A 12 -4.02 -13.96 -5.68
C GLY A 12 -4.43 -13.53 -7.08
N THR A 13 -4.83 -12.26 -7.24
CA THR A 13 -5.17 -11.68 -8.55
C THR A 13 -3.96 -11.05 -9.27
N GLY A 14 -2.78 -11.08 -8.65
CA GLY A 14 -1.61 -10.33 -9.09
C GLY A 14 -1.73 -8.81 -8.92
N CYS A 15 -2.75 -8.34 -8.19
CA CYS A 15 -2.95 -6.93 -7.85
C CYS A 15 -3.22 -6.80 -6.34
N VAL A 16 -2.60 -5.79 -5.71
CA VAL A 16 -2.75 -5.53 -4.27
C VAL A 16 -3.28 -4.12 -4.04
N LYS A 17 -4.09 -3.95 -2.98
CA LYS A 17 -4.48 -2.61 -2.50
C LYS A 17 -3.30 -1.99 -1.76
N ILE A 18 -3.08 -0.69 -1.94
CA ILE A 18 -2.03 0.05 -1.23
C ILE A 18 -2.70 1.03 -0.26
N THR A 19 -2.42 0.86 1.02
CA THR A 19 -2.95 1.65 2.14
C THR A 19 -1.82 2.18 3.02
N PRO A 20 -1.11 3.25 2.60
CA PRO A 20 0.16 3.68 3.23
C PRO A 20 0.08 4.00 4.73
N ALA A 21 -1.10 4.37 5.22
CA ALA A 21 -1.29 4.69 6.64
C ALA A 21 -1.51 3.46 7.54
N HIS A 22 -1.64 2.25 6.97
CA HIS A 22 -2.16 1.07 7.68
C HIS A 22 -1.31 -0.19 7.54
N ASP A 23 -0.31 -0.20 6.65
CA ASP A 23 0.64 -1.31 6.49
C ASP A 23 2.05 -0.79 6.18
N PHE A 24 3.07 -1.45 6.73
CA PHE A 24 4.46 -1.01 6.60
C PHE A 24 5.01 -1.16 5.17
N ASN A 25 4.60 -2.21 4.44
CA ASN A 25 5.02 -2.40 3.06
C ASN A 25 4.33 -1.39 2.16
N ASP A 26 3.04 -1.17 2.37
CA ASP A 26 2.26 -0.14 1.68
C ASP A 26 2.82 1.25 1.90
N TYR A 27 3.30 1.55 3.12
CA TYR A 27 3.96 2.82 3.42
C TYR A 27 5.22 3.02 2.56
N GLN A 28 6.08 2.00 2.48
CA GLN A 28 7.29 2.07 1.65
C GLN A 28 6.98 2.17 0.15
N ILE A 29 5.95 1.46 -0.33
CA ILE A 29 5.45 1.60 -1.70
C ILE A 29 4.94 3.03 -1.92
N GLY A 30 4.15 3.55 -0.98
CA GLY A 30 3.64 4.91 -1.01
C GLY A 30 4.76 5.95 -1.15
N LEU A 31 5.84 5.83 -0.36
CA LEU A 31 7.00 6.72 -0.45
C LEU A 31 7.72 6.63 -1.81
N ARG A 32 7.91 5.42 -2.35
CA ARG A 32 8.57 5.23 -3.66
C ARG A 32 7.82 5.88 -4.81
N HIS A 33 6.48 5.88 -4.74
CA HIS A 33 5.60 6.37 -5.80
C HIS A 33 4.98 7.74 -5.50
N GLY A 34 5.35 8.39 -4.38
CA GLY A 34 4.84 9.70 -4.00
C GLY A 34 3.34 9.72 -3.69
N LEU A 35 2.80 8.66 -3.09
CA LEU A 35 1.40 8.56 -2.71
C LEU A 35 1.14 9.28 -1.36
N GLU A 36 -0.04 9.89 -1.24
CA GLU A 36 -0.49 10.50 0.01
C GLU A 36 -0.74 9.44 1.10
N VAL A 37 -0.40 9.78 2.35
CA VAL A 37 -0.62 8.92 3.51
C VAL A 37 -1.93 9.31 4.19
N ILE A 38 -3.02 8.64 3.82
CA ILE A 38 -4.38 8.94 4.32
C ILE A 38 -4.81 7.90 5.36
N GLY A 39 -5.01 8.35 6.59
CA GLY A 39 -5.56 7.55 7.69
C GLY A 39 -7.09 7.69 7.79
N VAL A 40 -7.80 6.58 7.98
CA VAL A 40 -9.27 6.56 8.18
C VAL A 40 -9.69 6.08 9.56
N LEU A 41 -8.72 5.64 10.37
CA LEU A 41 -8.92 5.20 11.74
C LEU A 41 -8.58 6.34 12.69
N THR A 42 -9.35 6.45 13.76
CA THR A 42 -9.06 7.37 14.85
C THR A 42 -8.19 6.65 15.90
N PRO A 43 -7.60 7.37 16.87
CA PRO A 43 -6.75 6.76 17.90
C PRO A 43 -7.49 5.77 18.81
N GLU A 44 -8.83 5.78 18.80
CA GLU A 44 -9.67 4.86 19.56
C GLU A 44 -9.79 3.49 18.87
N ALA A 45 -9.80 2.42 19.67
CA ALA A 45 -9.91 1.03 19.21
C ALA A 45 -11.36 0.53 19.24
#